data_AF-A0A8J3P640-F1
#
_entry.id   AF-A0A8J3P640-F1
#
_cell.length_a   1.000
_cell.length_b   1.000
_cell.length_c   1.000
_cell.angle_alpha   90.00
_cell.angle_beta   90.00
_cell.angle_gamma   90.00
#
_symmetry.space_group_name_H-M   'P 1'
#
loop_
_entity.id
_entity.type
_entity.pdbx_description
1 polymer ?
#
loop_
_entity_poly.entity_id
_entity_poly.type
_entity_poly.pdbx_seq_one_letter_code
_entity_poly.pdbx_strand_id
1 'polypeptide(L)'
;MRRIVLPLLLTAVLAGTAACAGSAADSAAPAPSPSPAVTSAAPSPSPSPAGADYAAFCEGRKQPLMEVFTSVALYAGYRNGNYQGGAPAMKEVLGELRTAVAGYRTYLVTTLKGTTDARLAEALAADVARLDAWTKKLASPGTDYKGKVYTLISDGWSAFSDTSAVSALCSA
;
A
#
# COMPACT_ATOMS: atom_id res chain seq x y z
N MET A 1 38.86 -11.90 7.26
CA MET A 1 38.38 -11.00 6.18
C MET A 1 37.71 -11.83 5.09
N ARG A 2 36.38 -11.74 4.96
CA ARG A 2 35.62 -12.24 3.80
C ARG A 2 34.53 -11.21 3.52
N ARG A 3 34.70 -10.47 2.41
CA ARG A 3 33.72 -9.54 1.88
C ARG A 3 32.71 -10.39 1.08
N ILE A 4 31.44 -10.35 1.46
CA ILE A 4 30.36 -10.88 0.64
C ILE A 4 29.72 -9.67 -0.05
N VAL A 5 29.96 -9.60 -1.36
CA VAL A 5 29.38 -8.64 -2.28
C VAL A 5 28.05 -9.23 -2.74
N LEU A 6 26.94 -8.55 -2.47
CA LEU A 6 25.62 -8.94 -2.99
C LEU A 6 25.38 -8.24 -4.34
N PRO A 7 25.03 -8.96 -5.41
CA PRO A 7 24.82 -8.36 -6.72
C PRO A 7 23.44 -7.69 -6.79
N LEU A 8 23.45 -6.41 -7.16
CA LEU A 8 22.29 -5.67 -7.67
C LEU A 8 21.88 -6.26 -9.01
N LEU A 9 20.74 -6.95 -9.05
CA LEU A 9 20.04 -7.31 -10.29
C LEU A 9 18.55 -7.17 -10.04
N LEU A 10 17.95 -6.06 -10.48
CA LEU A 10 16.59 -6.10 -10.99
C LEU A 10 16.42 -5.07 -12.10
N THR A 11 16.46 -5.63 -13.30
CA THR A 11 16.27 -5.02 -14.61
C THR A 11 14.82 -4.62 -14.83
N ALA A 12 14.66 -3.47 -15.49
CA ALA A 12 13.41 -2.93 -16.00
C ALA A 12 12.74 -3.86 -17.01
N VAL A 13 11.41 -4.01 -16.92
CA VAL A 13 10.55 -4.31 -18.07
C VAL A 13 9.18 -3.67 -17.81
N LEU A 14 8.76 -2.75 -18.68
CA LEU A 14 7.38 -2.68 -19.18
C LEU A 14 7.31 -1.65 -20.32
N ALA A 15 7.52 -2.16 -21.53
CA ALA A 15 7.20 -1.51 -22.78
C ALA A 15 6.17 -2.37 -23.52
N GLY A 16 5.14 -1.72 -24.05
CA GLY A 16 4.35 -2.19 -25.19
C GLY A 16 3.06 -2.93 -24.87
N THR A 17 1.93 -2.36 -25.28
CA THR A 17 1.25 -2.81 -26.51
C THR A 17 0.30 -1.71 -27.01
N ALA A 18 0.53 -1.32 -28.25
CA ALA A 18 -0.34 -0.47 -29.05
C ALA A 18 -1.24 -1.35 -29.93
N ALA A 19 -2.38 -0.78 -30.32
CA ALA A 19 -3.10 -0.96 -31.58
C ALA A 19 -3.53 -2.38 -32.02
N CYS A 20 -4.85 -2.53 -32.23
CA CYS A 20 -5.37 -3.26 -33.38
C CYS A 20 -6.57 -2.51 -33.96
N ALA A 21 -6.42 -2.18 -35.25
CA ALA A 21 -7.45 -1.68 -36.15
C ALA A 21 -7.70 -2.73 -37.25
N GLY A 22 -8.90 -2.72 -37.84
CA GLY A 22 -9.31 -3.51 -39.03
C GLY A 22 -10.22 -4.70 -38.66
N SER A 23 -11.35 -4.99 -39.32
CA SER A 23 -11.63 -4.83 -40.76
C SER A 23 -13.13 -4.74 -41.07
N ALA A 24 -13.45 -4.13 -42.21
CA ALA A 24 -14.77 -4.09 -42.84
C ALA A 24 -15.07 -5.38 -43.64
N ALA A 25 -16.36 -5.72 -43.78
CA ALA A 25 -16.89 -6.52 -44.88
C ALA A 25 -18.39 -6.22 -45.13
N ASP A 26 -18.61 -5.62 -46.32
CA ASP A 26 -19.65 -5.81 -47.34
C ASP A 26 -21.15 -6.10 -47.06
N SER A 27 -21.99 -5.61 -47.98
CA SER A 27 -23.45 -5.49 -47.90
C SER A 27 -24.19 -6.56 -48.72
N ALA A 28 -25.33 -7.05 -48.20
CA ALA A 28 -26.44 -7.56 -49.02
C ALA A 28 -27.78 -7.51 -48.23
N ALA A 29 -28.86 -7.06 -48.87
CA ALA A 29 -30.22 -6.86 -48.35
C ALA A 29 -31.24 -7.80 -49.08
N PRO A 30 -32.57 -7.81 -48.81
CA PRO A 30 -33.34 -7.81 -47.55
C PRO A 30 -34.53 -8.83 -47.47
N ALA A 31 -35.23 -8.82 -46.30
CA ALA A 31 -36.66 -9.12 -46.02
C ALA A 31 -37.08 -10.53 -45.50
N PRO A 32 -38.23 -10.69 -44.78
CA PRO A 32 -39.05 -9.75 -44.00
C PRO A 32 -39.24 -10.14 -42.50
N SER A 33 -39.72 -9.19 -41.69
CA SER A 33 -40.07 -9.27 -40.26
C SER A 33 -41.10 -10.35 -39.90
N PRO A 34 -41.13 -10.79 -38.61
CA PRO A 34 -42.12 -10.21 -37.72
C PRO A 34 -41.62 -9.87 -36.30
N SER A 35 -42.08 -8.70 -35.84
CA SER A 35 -42.38 -8.25 -34.47
C SER A 35 -41.29 -8.17 -33.38
N PRO A 36 -41.27 -7.09 -32.57
CA PRO A 36 -40.22 -6.82 -31.61
C PRO A 36 -40.53 -7.48 -30.26
N ALA A 37 -39.81 -8.55 -29.92
CA ALA A 37 -39.62 -8.90 -28.52
C ALA A 37 -38.54 -7.96 -27.96
N VAL A 38 -38.96 -6.80 -27.45
CA VAL A 38 -38.09 -5.96 -26.62
C VAL A 38 -37.95 -6.66 -25.27
N THR A 39 -37.15 -7.72 -25.22
CA THR A 39 -36.48 -8.08 -23.98
C THR A 39 -35.39 -7.05 -23.78
N SER A 40 -35.77 -5.94 -23.13
CA SER A 40 -34.82 -5.08 -22.42
C SER A 40 -34.12 -5.95 -21.38
N ALA A 41 -33.09 -6.67 -21.81
CA ALA A 41 -32.02 -7.07 -20.91
C ALA A 41 -31.40 -5.76 -20.45
N ALA A 42 -31.81 -5.29 -19.28
CA ALA A 42 -31.17 -4.17 -18.62
C ALA A 42 -29.66 -4.46 -18.64
N PRO A 43 -28.82 -3.50 -19.08
CA PRO A 43 -27.38 -3.69 -19.00
C PRO A 43 -27.06 -4.05 -17.55
N SER A 44 -26.43 -5.21 -17.35
CA SER A 44 -25.89 -5.55 -16.04
C SER A 44 -25.08 -4.35 -15.56
N PRO A 45 -25.31 -3.85 -14.33
CA PRO A 45 -24.57 -2.69 -13.85
C PRO A 45 -23.09 -3.07 -13.91
N SER A 46 -22.35 -2.42 -14.80
CA SER A 46 -20.89 -2.47 -14.77
C SER A 46 -20.47 -2.12 -13.35
N PRO A 47 -19.53 -2.86 -12.73
CA PRO A 47 -19.06 -2.54 -11.40
C PRO A 47 -18.67 -1.06 -11.37
N SER A 48 -19.26 -0.33 -10.42
CA SER A 48 -19.00 1.10 -10.27
C SER A 48 -17.49 1.35 -10.24
N PRO A 49 -16.96 2.35 -10.97
CA PRO A 49 -15.53 2.67 -10.99
C PRO A 49 -14.91 2.80 -9.59
N ALA A 50 -15.71 3.28 -8.63
CA ALA A 50 -15.35 3.39 -7.21
C ALA A 50 -14.88 2.06 -6.58
N GLY A 51 -15.41 0.91 -6.99
CA GLY A 51 -15.01 -0.40 -6.48
C GLY A 51 -13.65 -0.87 -7.02
N ALA A 52 -13.29 -0.49 -8.25
CA ALA A 52 -12.02 -0.84 -8.86
C ALA A 52 -10.87 0.00 -8.27
N ASP A 53 -11.10 1.30 -8.04
CA ASP A 53 -10.12 2.19 -7.40
C ASP A 53 -9.83 1.77 -5.96
N TYR A 54 -10.85 1.28 -5.26
CA TYR A 54 -10.74 0.78 -3.90
C TYR A 54 -9.87 -0.50 -3.80
N ALA A 55 -10.11 -1.48 -4.68
CA ALA A 55 -9.30 -2.69 -4.74
C ALA A 55 -7.85 -2.40 -5.13
N ALA A 56 -7.64 -1.52 -6.12
CA ALA A 56 -6.31 -1.08 -6.54
C ALA A 56 -5.54 -0.37 -5.42
N PHE A 57 -6.22 0.45 -4.62
CA PHE A 57 -5.65 1.03 -3.41
C PHE A 57 -5.25 -0.04 -2.39
N CYS A 58 -6.15 -0.96 -2.04
CA CYS A 58 -5.84 -2.00 -1.05
C CYS A 58 -4.67 -2.91 -1.49
N GLU A 59 -4.53 -3.16 -2.79
CA GLU A 59 -3.37 -3.86 -3.34
C GLU A 59 -2.10 -3.02 -3.27
N GLY A 60 -2.15 -1.76 -3.74
CA GLY A 60 -1.01 -0.85 -3.77
C GLY A 60 -0.44 -0.52 -2.38
N ARG A 61 -1.27 -0.62 -1.34
CA ARG A 61 -0.89 -0.41 0.06
C ARG A 61 0.09 -1.46 0.59
N LYS A 62 0.06 -2.69 0.06
CA LYS A 62 0.78 -3.82 0.65
C LYS A 62 2.29 -3.60 0.70
N GLN A 63 2.87 -3.11 -0.39
CA GLN A 63 4.33 -2.88 -0.47
C GLN A 63 4.85 -1.89 0.58
N PRO A 64 4.37 -0.64 0.63
CA PRO A 64 4.87 0.32 1.62
C PRO A 64 4.57 -0.11 3.06
N LEU A 65 3.47 -0.86 3.28
CA LEU A 65 3.19 -1.44 4.59
C LEU A 65 4.21 -2.54 4.95
N MET A 66 4.57 -3.41 4.01
CA MET A 66 5.57 -4.47 4.20
C MET A 66 6.96 -3.93 4.57
N GLU A 67 7.36 -2.78 4.05
CA GLU A 67 8.61 -2.11 4.44
C GLU A 67 8.61 -1.71 5.92
N VAL A 68 7.48 -1.18 6.41
CA VAL A 68 7.28 -0.85 7.82
C VAL A 68 7.33 -2.12 8.67
N PHE A 69 6.58 -3.16 8.30
CA PHE A 69 6.60 -4.47 8.96
C PHE A 69 8.02 -5.04 9.08
N THR A 70 8.77 -5.03 7.99
CA THR A 70 10.12 -5.59 7.92
C THR A 70 11.06 -4.88 8.89
N SER A 71 11.00 -3.55 8.93
CA SER A 71 11.82 -2.75 9.84
C SER A 71 11.49 -3.03 11.31
N VAL A 72 10.20 -3.16 11.65
CA VAL A 72 9.77 -3.51 13.01
C VAL A 72 10.22 -4.92 13.40
N ALA A 73 10.07 -5.90 12.50
CA ALA A 73 10.49 -7.28 12.74
C ALA A 73 12.01 -7.40 12.93
N LEU A 74 12.80 -6.71 12.11
CA LEU A 74 14.26 -6.63 12.26
C LEU A 74 14.64 -6.04 13.61
N TYR A 75 13.98 -4.94 14.01
CA TYR A 75 14.24 -4.31 15.31
C TYR A 75 13.98 -5.27 16.47
N ALA A 76 12.83 -5.96 16.45
CA ALA A 76 12.49 -6.97 17.45
C ALA A 76 13.52 -8.12 17.48
N GLY A 77 14.02 -8.55 16.32
CA GLY A 77 15.08 -9.56 16.22
C GLY A 77 16.39 -9.13 16.90
N TYR A 78 16.85 -7.88 16.67
CA TYR A 78 18.03 -7.34 17.37
C TYR A 78 17.82 -7.22 18.88
N ARG A 79 16.64 -6.77 19.31
CA ARG A 79 16.28 -6.66 20.73
C ARG A 79 16.35 -8.02 21.44
N ASN A 80 15.72 -9.02 20.84
CA ASN A 80 15.60 -10.36 21.39
C ASN A 80 16.91 -11.17 21.31
N GLY A 81 17.96 -10.61 20.70
CA GLY A 81 19.25 -11.28 20.56
C GLY A 81 19.30 -12.31 19.42
N ASN A 82 18.29 -12.33 18.55
CA ASN A 82 18.28 -13.19 17.36
C ASN A 82 19.32 -12.74 16.33
N TYR A 83 19.68 -11.45 16.35
CA TYR A 83 20.68 -10.86 15.46
C TYR A 83 21.78 -10.14 16.26
N GLN A 84 23.02 -10.22 15.78
CA GLN A 84 24.18 -9.53 16.37
C GLN A 84 24.23 -8.07 15.91
N GLY A 85 24.65 -7.14 16.77
CA GLY A 85 24.83 -5.73 16.37
C GLY A 85 24.47 -4.71 17.45
N GLY A 86 23.78 -5.14 18.52
CA GLY A 86 23.55 -4.33 19.71
C GLY A 86 22.86 -2.99 19.42
N ALA A 87 23.17 -1.98 20.24
CA ALA A 87 22.60 -0.63 20.10
C ALA A 87 22.89 0.03 18.73
N PRO A 88 24.08 -0.10 18.11
CA PRO A 88 24.34 0.44 16.78
C PRO A 88 23.37 -0.09 15.70
N ALA A 89 23.16 -1.41 15.63
CA ALA A 89 22.25 -1.99 14.64
C ALA A 89 20.79 -1.59 14.91
N MET A 90 20.36 -1.54 16.17
CA MET A 90 19.02 -1.04 16.52
C MET A 90 18.83 0.43 16.12
N LYS A 91 19.86 1.27 16.26
CA LYS A 91 19.82 2.67 15.81
C LYS A 91 19.67 2.77 14.30
N GLU A 92 20.37 1.93 13.54
CA GLU A 92 20.29 1.87 12.08
C GLU A 92 18.89 1.44 11.63
N VAL A 93 18.36 0.33 12.16
CA VAL A 93 17.00 -0.14 11.85
C VAL A 93 15.93 0.87 12.25
N LEU A 94 16.13 1.63 13.34
CA LEU A 94 15.25 2.74 13.68
C LEU A 94 15.27 3.85 12.62
N GLY A 95 16.41 4.09 11.98
CA GLY A 95 16.52 4.96 10.81
C GLY A 95 15.68 4.44 9.64
N GLU A 96 15.85 3.16 9.28
CA GLU A 96 15.08 2.51 8.22
C GLU A 96 13.57 2.53 8.49
N LEU A 97 13.16 2.29 9.75
CA LEU A 97 11.77 2.38 10.15
C LEU A 97 11.20 3.77 9.88
N ARG A 98 11.94 4.84 10.21
CA ARG A 98 11.48 6.21 9.92
C ARG A 98 11.31 6.46 8.43
N THR A 99 12.24 5.95 7.62
CA THR A 99 12.17 6.03 6.15
C THR A 99 10.93 5.32 5.62
N ALA A 100 10.69 4.07 6.05
CA ALA A 100 9.52 3.28 5.66
C ALA A 100 8.20 3.96 6.07
N VAL A 101 8.13 4.50 7.29
CA VAL A 101 6.96 5.24 7.79
C VAL A 101 6.70 6.50 6.96
N ALA A 102 7.74 7.24 6.57
CA ALA A 102 7.61 8.40 5.70
C ALA A 102 7.15 8.03 4.28
N GLY A 103 7.64 6.90 3.74
CA GLY A 103 7.18 6.33 2.47
C GLY A 103 5.70 5.97 2.50
N TYR A 104 5.28 5.21 3.52
CA TYR A 104 3.87 4.84 3.72
C TYR A 104 2.97 6.07 3.89
N ARG A 105 3.40 7.06 4.68
CA ARG A 105 2.67 8.33 4.80
C ARG A 105 2.50 9.04 3.46
N THR A 106 3.56 9.09 2.65
CA THR A 106 3.52 9.74 1.33
C THR A 106 2.53 9.04 0.41
N TYR A 107 2.50 7.72 0.44
CA TYR A 107 1.50 6.92 -0.25
C TYR A 107 0.08 7.32 0.17
N LEU A 108 -0.23 7.29 1.48
CA LEU A 108 -1.57 7.66 1.98
C LEU A 108 -1.98 9.09 1.62
N VAL A 109 -1.08 10.07 1.75
CA VAL A 109 -1.37 11.47 1.42
C VAL A 109 -1.58 11.65 -0.09
N THR A 110 -0.86 10.91 -0.92
CA THR A 110 -1.03 10.96 -2.37
C THR A 110 -2.38 10.39 -2.78
N THR A 111 -2.77 9.25 -2.19
CA THR A 111 -4.11 8.68 -2.39
C THR A 111 -5.20 9.63 -1.90
N LEU A 112 -5.02 10.25 -0.73
CA LEU A 112 -6.01 11.19 -0.16
C LEU A 112 -6.29 12.37 -1.09
N LYS A 113 -5.27 12.86 -1.80
CA LYS A 113 -5.43 13.97 -2.77
C LYS A 113 -6.14 13.53 -4.06
N GLY A 114 -6.05 12.25 -4.41
CA GLY A 114 -6.60 11.71 -5.66
C GLY A 114 -7.95 11.02 -5.52
N THR A 115 -8.36 10.64 -4.30
CA THR A 115 -9.62 9.92 -4.08
C THR A 115 -10.82 10.85 -4.15
N THR A 116 -11.89 10.38 -4.78
CA THR A 116 -13.22 11.00 -4.74
C THR A 116 -14.16 10.28 -3.77
N ASP A 117 -13.76 9.13 -3.23
CA ASP A 117 -14.52 8.37 -2.24
C ASP A 117 -14.37 8.99 -0.83
N ALA A 118 -15.50 9.41 -0.26
CA ALA A 118 -15.53 10.08 1.04
C ALA A 118 -15.13 9.19 2.22
N ARG A 119 -15.49 7.89 2.19
CA ARG A 119 -15.14 6.94 3.26
C ARG A 119 -13.65 6.64 3.25
N LEU A 120 -13.09 6.45 2.06
CA LEU A 120 -11.65 6.28 1.90
C LEU A 120 -10.90 7.55 2.31
N ALA A 121 -11.39 8.74 1.93
CA ALA A 121 -10.78 10.01 2.33
C ALA A 121 -10.75 10.19 3.87
N GLU A 122 -11.84 9.87 4.56
CA GLU A 122 -11.92 9.94 6.02
C GLU A 122 -10.92 8.99 6.69
N ALA A 123 -10.87 7.72 6.24
CA ALA A 123 -9.95 6.73 6.77
C ALA A 123 -8.48 7.10 6.52
N LEU A 124 -8.16 7.59 5.32
CA LEU A 124 -6.82 8.07 4.97
C LEU A 124 -6.41 9.26 5.86
N ALA A 125 -7.30 10.23 6.07
CA ALA A 125 -7.01 11.38 6.92
C ALA A 125 -6.73 10.96 8.38
N ALA A 126 -7.52 10.01 8.92
CA ALA A 126 -7.32 9.48 10.25
C ALA A 126 -5.96 8.74 10.40
N ASP A 127 -5.60 7.91 9.42
CA ASP A 127 -4.32 7.18 9.40
C ASP A 127 -3.12 8.13 9.24
N VAL A 128 -3.22 9.16 8.38
CA VAL A 128 -2.17 10.18 8.22
C VAL A 128 -1.96 10.94 9.53
N ALA A 129 -3.02 11.34 10.23
CA ALA A 129 -2.91 12.02 11.51
C ALA A 129 -2.24 11.14 12.58
N ARG A 130 -2.55 9.84 12.62
CA ARG A 130 -1.88 8.86 13.49
C ARG A 130 -0.40 8.71 13.15
N LEU A 131 -0.05 8.59 11.86
CA LEU A 131 1.33 8.54 11.39
C LEU A 131 2.11 9.79 11.82
N ASP A 132 1.52 10.97 11.69
CA ASP A 132 2.16 12.23 12.08
C ASP A 132 2.42 12.30 13.58
N ALA A 133 1.45 11.87 14.40
CA ALA A 133 1.62 11.81 15.84
C ALA A 133 2.74 10.84 16.26
N TRP A 134 2.83 9.68 15.60
CA TRP A 134 3.87 8.70 15.89
C TRP A 134 5.25 9.15 15.38
N THR A 135 5.33 9.70 14.18
CA THR A 135 6.58 10.20 13.58
C THR A 135 7.24 11.25 14.47
N LYS A 136 6.45 12.14 15.09
CA LYS A 136 6.95 13.10 16.08
C LYS A 136 7.63 12.42 17.27
N LYS A 137 7.06 11.33 17.79
CA LYS A 137 7.66 10.54 18.88
C LYS A 137 8.92 9.81 18.41
N LEU A 138 8.89 9.23 17.20
CA LEU A 138 10.03 8.53 16.59
C LEU A 138 11.21 9.45 16.29
N ALA A 139 11.01 10.76 16.12
CA ALA A 139 12.09 11.70 15.78
C ALA A 139 13.19 11.78 16.86
N SER A 140 12.82 11.67 18.14
CA SER A 140 13.78 11.71 19.25
C SER A 140 13.39 10.77 20.39
N PRO A 141 13.54 9.44 20.21
CA PRO A 141 13.04 8.44 21.15
C PRO A 141 14.05 8.13 22.28
N GLY A 142 15.19 8.83 22.33
CA GLY A 142 16.30 8.56 23.23
C GLY A 142 17.20 7.41 22.77
N THR A 143 17.99 6.86 23.71
CA THR A 143 19.01 5.82 23.46
C THR A 143 18.75 4.51 24.20
N ASP A 144 17.66 4.42 24.96
CA ASP A 144 17.21 3.16 25.57
C ASP A 144 16.52 2.29 24.51
N TYR A 145 17.34 1.70 23.64
CA TYR A 145 16.90 0.95 22.47
C TYR A 145 16.09 -0.32 22.82
N LYS A 146 16.43 -1.00 23.94
CA LYS A 146 15.73 -2.24 24.33
C LYS A 146 14.47 -2.01 25.14
N GLY A 147 14.39 -0.89 25.87
CA GLY A 147 13.24 -0.46 26.66
C GLY A 147 12.40 0.55 25.90
N LYS A 148 12.55 1.83 26.24
CA LYS A 148 11.67 2.93 25.78
C LYS A 148 11.49 3.01 24.27
N VAL A 149 12.56 2.86 23.50
CA VAL A 149 12.47 2.95 22.02
C VAL A 149 11.64 1.78 21.48
N TYR A 150 11.85 0.57 21.99
CA TYR A 150 11.07 -0.58 21.55
C TYR A 150 9.59 -0.46 21.93
N THR A 151 9.27 0.00 23.15
CA THR A 151 7.89 0.29 23.55
C THR A 151 7.24 1.29 22.60
N LEU A 152 7.93 2.38 22.26
CA LEU A 152 7.44 3.38 21.31
C LEU A 152 7.20 2.80 19.90
N ILE A 153 8.07 1.88 19.44
CA ILE A 153 7.87 1.18 18.16
C ILE A 153 6.67 0.26 18.23
N SER A 154 6.53 -0.52 19.30
CA SER A 154 5.42 -1.47 19.53
C SER A 154 4.07 -0.76 19.70
N ASP A 155 4.05 0.38 20.37
CA ASP A 155 2.83 1.18 20.53
C ASP A 155 2.40 1.75 19.17
N GLY A 156 3.36 2.24 18.39
CA GLY A 156 3.11 2.71 17.03
C GLY A 156 2.62 1.60 16.11
N TRP A 157 3.19 0.39 16.22
CA TRP A 157 2.79 -0.79 15.44
C TRP A 157 1.28 -1.02 15.48
N SER A 158 0.68 -0.96 16.67
CA SER A 158 -0.77 -1.16 16.85
C SER A 158 -1.62 -0.10 16.12
N ALA A 159 -1.07 1.07 15.82
CA ALA A 159 -1.74 2.13 15.06
C ALA A 159 -1.88 1.81 13.56
N PHE A 160 -1.18 0.79 13.03
CA PHE A 160 -1.16 0.44 11.59
C PHE A 160 -1.75 -0.93 11.28
N SER A 161 -1.76 -1.86 12.24
CA SER A 161 -2.33 -3.19 12.02
C SER A 161 -3.85 -3.17 12.16
N ASP A 162 -4.33 -3.28 13.39
CA ASP A 162 -5.71 -3.71 13.67
C ASP A 162 -6.62 -2.52 14.00
N THR A 163 -6.03 -1.37 14.33
CA THR A 163 -6.75 -0.12 14.63
C THR A 163 -6.73 0.90 13.48
N SER A 164 -6.04 0.56 12.38
CA SER A 164 -5.99 1.41 11.18
C SER A 164 -7.37 1.41 10.50
N ALA A 165 -7.88 2.61 10.22
CA ALA A 165 -9.15 2.77 9.52
C ALA A 165 -9.04 2.25 8.08
N VAL A 166 -7.88 2.44 7.46
CA VAL A 166 -7.56 1.90 6.14
C VAL A 166 -7.48 0.37 6.17
N SER A 167 -6.89 -0.24 7.21
CA SER A 167 -6.87 -1.69 7.36
C SER A 167 -8.26 -2.28 7.52
N ALA A 168 -9.12 -1.64 8.34
CA ALA A 168 -10.51 -2.06 8.50
C ALA A 168 -11.28 -2.00 7.17
N LEU A 169 -11.07 -0.93 6.40
CA LEU A 169 -11.62 -0.76 5.07
C LEU A 169 -11.16 -1.88 4.11
N CYS A 170 -9.87 -2.17 4.04
CA CYS A 170 -9.36 -3.19 3.12
C CYS A 170 -9.61 -4.65 3.55
N SER A 171 -10.23 -4.87 4.72
CA SER A 171 -10.56 -6.20 5.24
C SER A 171 -12.07 -6.50 5.22
N ALA A 172 -12.89 -5.53 4.82
CA ALA A 172 -14.35 -5.62 4.71
C ALA A 172 -14.77 -6.01 3.28
#